data_AF-A0AAJ2PDB9-F1
#
_entry.id   AF-A0AAJ2PDB9-F1
#
_cell.length_a   1.000
_cell.length_b   1.000
_cell.length_c   1.000
_cell.angle_alpha   90.00
_cell.angle_beta   90.00
_cell.angle_gamma   90.00
#
_symmetry.space_group_name_H-M   'P 1'
#
loop_
_entity.id
_entity.type
_entity.pdbx_description
1 polymer ?
#
loop_
_entity_poly.entity_id
_entity_poly.type
_entity_poly.pdbx_seq_one_letter_code
_entity_poly.pdbx_strand_id
1 'polypeptide(L)'
;MKIAILGGGLTGLTLGYFLSLKKEKLEFEILEKESECGGLMRSLNEMGFTFDYGGSHIIFSKDKEVLEFMLNLLGDNKVKNRRNTKILYKGRYV
;
A
#
# COMPACT_ATOMS: atom_id res chain seq x y z
N MET A 1 14.29 -15.75 18.68
CA MET A 1 13.78 -16.29 17.40
C MET A 1 14.06 -15.25 16.33
N LYS A 2 14.63 -15.64 15.18
CA LYS A 2 14.83 -14.75 14.03
C LYS A 2 13.78 -15.05 12.97
N ILE A 3 13.12 -14.03 12.43
CA ILE A 3 12.04 -14.15 11.47
C ILE A 3 12.48 -13.54 10.14
N ALA A 4 12.44 -14.32 9.06
CA ALA A 4 12.60 -13.79 7.71
C ALA A 4 11.21 -13.60 7.07
N ILE A 5 10.95 -12.42 6.55
CA ILE A 5 9.73 -12.07 5.81
C ILE A 5 10.10 -11.92 4.34
N LEU A 6 9.53 -12.74 3.47
CA LEU A 6 9.78 -12.68 2.04
C LEU A 6 8.72 -11.79 1.36
N GLY A 7 9.18 -10.68 0.78
CA GLY A 7 8.39 -9.68 0.08
C GLY A 7 8.13 -8.42 0.93
N GLY A 8 8.54 -7.27 0.39
CA GLY A 8 8.30 -5.94 0.93
C GLY A 8 7.01 -5.30 0.44
N GLY A 9 6.01 -6.09 0.06
CA GLY A 9 4.66 -5.62 -0.27
C GLY A 9 3.81 -5.30 0.96
N LEU A 10 2.56 -4.89 0.75
CA LEU A 10 1.63 -4.50 1.83
C LEU A 10 1.58 -5.53 2.97
N THR A 11 1.48 -6.82 2.65
CA THR A 11 1.42 -7.90 3.65
C THR A 11 2.70 -8.00 4.48
N GLY A 12 3.87 -8.00 3.84
CA GLY A 12 5.15 -8.12 4.54
C GLY A 12 5.46 -6.91 5.40
N LEU A 13 5.20 -5.70 4.89
CA LEU A 13 5.33 -4.45 5.65
C LEU A 13 4.36 -4.40 6.84
N THR A 14 3.12 -4.84 6.65
CA THR A 14 2.12 -4.89 7.74
C THR A 14 2.55 -5.86 8.83
N LEU A 15 3.05 -7.04 8.46
CA LEU A 15 3.57 -8.00 9.44
C LEU A 15 4.78 -7.43 10.20
N GLY A 16 5.76 -6.85 9.49
CA GLY A 16 6.92 -6.20 10.10
C GLY A 16 6.53 -5.08 11.07
N TYR A 17 5.53 -4.27 10.71
CA TYR A 17 4.97 -3.25 11.59
C TYR A 17 4.40 -3.85 12.89
N PHE A 18 3.57 -4.88 12.81
CA PHE A 18 3.01 -5.48 14.03
C PHE A 18 4.04 -6.23 14.87
N LEU A 19 5.07 -6.82 14.25
CA LEU A 19 6.19 -7.42 14.96
C LEU A 19 7.03 -6.36 15.69
N SER A 20 7.23 -5.18 15.09
CA SER A 20 7.99 -4.09 15.71
C SER A 20 7.30 -3.47 16.92
N LEU A 21 5.96 -3.56 17.01
CA LEU A 21 5.17 -3.10 18.16
C LEU A 21 5.15 -4.09 19.34
N LYS A 22 5.70 -5.30 19.20
CA LYS A 22 5.75 -6.27 20.30
C LYS A 22 6.66 -5.75 21.42
N LYS A 23 6.25 -5.95 22.68
CA LYS A 23 7.05 -5.58 23.86
C LYS A 23 8.38 -6.34 23.90
N GLU A 24 8.35 -7.60 23.51
CA GLU A 24 9.55 -8.40 23.31
C GLU A 24 10.19 -8.02 21.98
N LYS A 25 11.49 -7.70 22.02
CA LYS A 25 12.24 -7.36 20.82
C LYS A 25 12.44 -8.61 19.98
N LEU A 26 11.56 -8.82 19.00
CA LEU A 26 11.69 -9.86 17.99
C LEU A 26 12.64 -9.37 16.89
N GLU A 27 13.63 -10.19 16.56
CA GLU A 27 14.55 -9.92 15.46
C GLU A 27 13.90 -10.40 14.16
N PHE A 28 13.70 -9.49 13.21
CA PHE A 28 13.14 -9.82 11.90
C PHE A 28 13.80 -9.02 10.79
N GLU A 29 13.76 -9.57 9.58
CA GLU A 29 14.26 -8.96 8.36
C GLU A 29 13.22 -9.12 7.24
N ILE A 30 13.03 -8.08 6.44
CA ILE A 30 12.17 -8.10 5.25
C ILE A 30 13.07 -8.15 4.03
N LEU A 31 12.95 -9.23 3.26
CA LEU A 31 13.71 -9.44 2.02
C LEU A 31 12.81 -9.09 0.83
N GLU A 32 13.16 -8.01 0.13
CA GLU A 32 12.52 -7.57 -1.11
C GLU A 32 13.50 -7.75 -2.27
N LYS A 33 13.00 -8.26 -3.40
CA LYS A 33 13.78 -8.48 -4.60
C LYS A 33 14.04 -7.15 -5.33
N GLU A 34 13.08 -6.25 -5.25
CA GLU A 34 13.08 -4.97 -5.93
C GLU A 34 13.90 -3.93 -5.15
N SER A 35 14.29 -2.83 -5.79
CA SER A 35 15.12 -1.80 -5.16
C SER A 35 14.43 -1.04 -4.03
N GLU A 36 13.10 -1.09 -3.99
CA GLU A 36 12.26 -0.40 -3.00
C GLU A 36 11.09 -1.29 -2.57
N CYS A 37 10.65 -1.09 -1.32
CA CYS A 37 9.43 -1.72 -0.81
C CYS A 37 8.16 -1.13 -1.45
N GLY A 38 7.04 -1.82 -1.27
CA GLY A 38 5.72 -1.40 -1.74
C GLY A 38 5.00 -2.46 -2.57
N GLY A 39 5.73 -3.44 -3.11
CA GLY A 39 5.14 -4.49 -3.97
C GLY A 39 4.37 -3.88 -5.13
N LEU A 40 3.12 -4.31 -5.36
CA LEU A 40 2.24 -3.73 -6.38
C LEU A 40 1.73 -2.31 -6.04
N MET A 41 1.89 -1.87 -4.79
CA MET A 41 1.49 -0.53 -4.33
C MET A 41 2.59 0.52 -4.47
N ARG A 42 3.76 0.15 -5.02
CA ARG A 42 4.81 1.12 -5.29
C ARG A 42 4.44 2.04 -6.44
N SER A 43 4.99 3.25 -6.40
CA SER A 43 4.95 4.17 -7.53
C SER A 43 6.24 4.07 -8.36
N LEU A 44 6.14 4.34 -9.65
CA LEU A 44 7.22 4.42 -10.61
C LEU A 44 7.25 5.84 -11.18
N ASN A 45 8.42 6.48 -11.16
CA ASN A 45 8.62 7.77 -11.82
C ASN A 45 9.29 7.55 -13.18
N GLU A 46 8.60 7.89 -14.26
CA GLU A 46 9.08 7.71 -15.63
C GLU A 46 8.77 8.98 -16.43
N MET A 47 9.80 9.57 -17.06
CA MET A 47 9.67 10.79 -17.88
C MET A 47 8.93 11.96 -17.20
N GLY A 48 9.10 12.12 -15.87
CA GLY A 48 8.46 13.18 -15.09
C GLY A 48 7.02 12.88 -14.66
N PHE A 49 6.50 11.69 -14.95
CA PHE A 49 5.19 11.21 -14.51
C PHE A 49 5.33 10.15 -13.43
N THR A 50 4.41 10.15 -12.47
CA THR A 50 4.30 9.12 -11.44
C THR A 50 3.17 8.16 -11.80
N PHE A 51 3.49 6.86 -11.86
CA PHE A 51 2.56 5.78 -12.15
C PHE A 51 2.48 4.82 -10.97
N ASP A 52 1.31 4.26 -10.71
CA ASP A 52 1.18 3.14 -9.76
C ASP A 52 1.50 1.82 -10.48
N TYR A 53 2.48 1.07 -9.95
CA TYR A 53 2.98 -0.15 -10.62
C TYR A 53 1.89 -1.21 -10.80
N GLY A 54 1.04 -1.41 -9.79
CA GLY A 54 -0.10 -2.33 -9.83
C GLY A 54 -1.40 -1.73 -10.38
N GLY A 55 -1.34 -0.52 -10.96
CA GLY A 55 -2.53 0.29 -11.28
C GLY A 55 -3.05 1.08 -10.08
N SER A 56 -4.13 1.84 -10.30
CA SER A 56 -4.62 2.81 -9.31
C SER A 56 -5.04 2.17 -7.98
N HIS A 57 -4.46 2.65 -6.89
CA HIS A 57 -4.81 2.22 -5.53
C HIS A 57 -5.82 3.17 -4.89
N ILE A 58 -7.04 2.69 -4.68
CA ILE A 58 -8.08 3.40 -3.92
C ILE A 58 -8.27 2.68 -2.59
N ILE A 59 -8.02 3.39 -1.49
CA ILE A 59 -8.15 2.82 -0.14
C ILE A 59 -9.59 2.95 0.33
N PHE A 60 -10.26 1.81 0.49
CA PHE A 60 -11.58 1.71 1.09
C PHE A 60 -11.75 0.33 1.74
N SER A 61 -12.50 0.27 2.84
CA SER A 61 -12.87 -0.99 3.48
C SER A 61 -14.26 -0.85 4.11
N LYS A 62 -14.97 -1.98 4.24
CA LYS A 62 -16.17 -2.07 5.09
C LYS A 62 -15.80 -2.20 6.57
N ASP A 63 -14.61 -2.70 6.84
CA ASP A 63 -14.02 -2.75 8.17
C ASP A 63 -13.45 -1.38 8.53
N LYS A 64 -14.05 -0.75 9.54
CA LYS A 64 -13.67 0.60 9.97
C LYS A 64 -12.32 0.62 10.67
N GLU A 65 -11.99 -0.39 11.44
CA GLU A 65 -10.73 -0.44 12.19
C GLU A 65 -9.56 -0.57 11.22
N VAL A 66 -9.68 -1.44 10.21
CA VAL A 66 -8.69 -1.58 9.15
C VAL A 66 -8.54 -0.30 8.34
N LEU A 67 -9.67 0.36 8.00
CA LEU A 67 -9.64 1.61 7.25
C LEU A 67 -8.95 2.72 8.05
N GLU A 68 -9.33 2.92 9.30
CA GLU A 68 -8.72 3.92 10.17
C GLU A 68 -7.24 3.64 10.39
N PHE A 69 -6.86 2.37 10.61
CA PHE A 69 -5.46 1.96 10.70
C PHE A 69 -4.65 2.40 9.47
N MET A 70 -5.12 2.09 8.25
CA MET A 70 -4.44 2.51 7.02
C MET A 70 -4.38 4.03 6.87
N LEU A 71 -5.49 4.74 7.13
CA LEU A 71 -5.56 6.19 7.00
C LEU A 71 -4.70 6.92 8.04
N ASN A 72 -4.51 6.33 9.22
CA ASN A 72 -3.63 6.86 10.26
C ASN A 72 -2.16 6.65 9.89
N LEU A 73 -1.79 5.47 9.39
CA LEU A 73 -0.43 5.21 8.92
C LEU A 73 0.00 6.16 7.78
N LEU A 74 -0.93 6.55 6.92
CA LEU A 74 -0.66 7.48 5.83
C LEU A 74 -0.49 8.94 6.28
N GLY A 75 -1.00 9.32 7.46
CA GLY A 75 -0.97 10.70 7.92
C GLY A 75 -1.53 11.65 6.85
N ASP A 76 -0.83 12.73 6.52
CA ASP A 76 -1.28 13.68 5.50
C ASP A 76 -1.04 13.21 4.05
N ASN A 77 -0.36 12.07 3.85
CA ASN A 77 -0.12 11.48 2.53
C ASN A 77 -1.35 10.71 2.02
N LYS A 78 -2.51 11.38 1.99
CA LYS A 78 -3.77 10.85 1.49
C LYS A 78 -4.64 11.95 0.92
N VAL A 79 -5.41 11.61 -0.12
CA VAL A 79 -6.42 12.51 -0.68
C VAL A 79 -7.77 11.81 -0.65
N LYS A 80 -8.78 12.47 -0.07
CA LYS A 80 -10.15 11.99 -0.08
C LYS A 80 -10.88 12.52 -1.30
N ASN A 81 -11.33 11.63 -2.17
CA ASN A 81 -12.08 11.97 -3.37
C ASN A 81 -13.39 11.16 -3.46
N ARG A 82 -14.40 11.74 -4.12
CA ARG A 82 -15.59 10.99 -4.52
C ARG A 82 -15.28 10.26 -5.83
N ARG A 83 -15.33 8.92 -5.82
CA ARG A 83 -15.06 8.12 -7.01
C ARG A 83 -16.07 8.45 -8.11
N ASN A 84 -15.56 8.81 -9.28
CA ASN A 84 -16.31 9.10 -10.51
C ASN A 84 -15.63 8.44 -11.71
N THR A 85 -15.42 7.12 -11.61
CA THR A 85 -14.85 6.33 -12.70
C THR A 85 -15.88 6.19 -13.81
N LYS A 86 -15.50 6.53 -15.04
CA LYS A 86 -16.35 6.41 -16.22
C LYS A 86 -15.61 5.69 -17.33
N ILE A 87 -16.35 4.98 -18.18
CA ILE A 87 -15.86 4.45 -19.44
C ILE A 87 -16.51 5.20 -20.60
N LEU A 88 -15.81 5.32 -21.73
CA LEU A 88 -16.40 5.82 -22.97
C LEU A 88 -17.07 4.66 -23.71
N TYR A 89 -18.40 4.65 -23.74
CA TYR A 89 -19.18 3.63 -24.43
C TYR A 89 -20.18 4.27 -25.39
N LYS A 90 -20.08 3.95 -26.69
CA LYS A 90 -20.95 4.46 -27.76
C LYS A 90 -21.10 5.99 -27.76
N GLY A 91 -19.97 6.70 -27.61
CA GLY A 91 -19.93 8.17 -27.59
C GLY A 91 -20.48 8.81 -26.32
N ARG A 92 -20.73 8.04 -25.26
CA ARG A 92 -21.20 8.55 -23.96
C ARG A 92 -20.29 8.06 -22.84
N TYR A 93 -20.08 8.91 -21.84
CA TYR A 93 -19.43 8.51 -20.61
C TYR A 93 -20.44 7.85 -19.67
N VAL A 94 -20.23 6.59 -19.33
CA VAL A 94 -21.04 5.80 -18.38
C VAL A 94 -20.23 5.36 -17.19
#